data_AF-A0A9E2R500-F1
#
_entry.id   AF-A0A9E2R500-F1
#
_cell.length_a   1.000
_cell.length_b   1.000
_cell.length_c   1.000
_cell.angle_alpha   90.00
_cell.angle_beta   90.00
_cell.angle_gamma   90.00
#
_symmetry.space_group_name_H-M   'P 1'
#
loop_
_entity.id
_entity.type
_entity.pdbx_description
1 polymer ?
#
loop_
_entity_poly.entity_id
_entity_poly.type
_entity_poly.pdbx_seq_one_letter_code
_entity_poly.pdbx_strand_id
1 'polypeptide(L)'
;LYAGDNREQLVMNLDSIDNLGVPVDWVAGTMARKTDATNAALLVDPTKSLLAPYAKAAAIYKCPGDHTRNVRSVSMNCRMDPVRPLGPPSWVGGYGTNYATFYKLTDIQSPANILVTLDERRDSINDAYFAIDMSNTGTPEGNGNPRPYYIIDYPASYHSGGGNVSFADGHVEIHRWLEPTTNPHLGTAQARKYTSATDRDVSWLEAHSTYRKR
;
A
#
# COMPACT_ATOMS: atom_id res chain seq x y z
N LEU A 1 -3.06 -15.40 10.59
CA LEU A 1 -3.88 -15.13 11.80
C LEU A 1 -5.27 -14.68 11.39
N TYR A 2 -5.49 -13.41 11.00
CA TYR A 2 -6.81 -12.90 10.60
C TYR A 2 -7.54 -13.78 9.56
N ALA A 3 -6.89 -14.09 8.43
CA ALA A 3 -7.55 -14.83 7.35
C ALA A 3 -8.01 -16.24 7.77
N GLY A 4 -7.22 -16.94 8.60
CA GLY A 4 -7.61 -18.25 9.13
C GLY A 4 -8.86 -18.20 10.00
N ASP A 5 -9.09 -17.10 10.72
CA ASP A 5 -10.29 -16.88 11.54
C ASP A 5 -11.47 -16.33 10.71
N ASN A 6 -11.20 -15.84 9.49
CA ASN A 6 -12.19 -15.19 8.63
C ASN A 6 -12.42 -15.93 7.31
N ARG A 7 -12.48 -17.26 7.35
CA ARG A 7 -12.80 -18.13 6.19
C ARG A 7 -11.85 -17.90 5.00
N GLU A 8 -10.56 -17.75 5.29
CA GLU A 8 -9.48 -17.46 4.35
C GLU A 8 -9.58 -16.09 3.66
N GLN A 9 -10.50 -15.21 4.07
CA GLN A 9 -10.59 -13.86 3.53
C GLN A 9 -9.43 -13.01 4.02
N LEU A 10 -8.85 -12.24 3.10
CA LEU A 10 -7.89 -11.21 3.46
C LEU A 10 -8.60 -10.10 4.24
N VAL A 11 -7.81 -9.28 4.94
CA VAL A 11 -8.35 -8.14 5.66
C VAL A 11 -8.66 -7.03 4.66
N MET A 12 -9.84 -6.42 4.78
CA MET A 12 -10.25 -5.32 3.91
C MET A 12 -9.25 -4.16 3.98
N ASN A 13 -8.89 -3.62 2.82
CA ASN A 13 -7.96 -2.50 2.65
C ASN A 13 -8.69 -1.33 2.00
N LEU A 14 -9.03 -0.31 2.78
CA LEU A 14 -9.86 0.80 2.35
C LEU A 14 -9.02 1.93 1.75
N ASP A 15 -9.47 2.48 0.62
CA ASP A 15 -8.89 3.69 0.02
C ASP A 15 -9.76 4.93 0.29
N SER A 16 -9.11 6.04 0.67
CA SER A 16 -9.63 7.40 0.69
C SER A 16 -10.80 7.73 1.63
N ILE A 17 -11.31 6.80 2.44
CA ILE A 17 -12.49 7.04 3.29
C ILE A 17 -12.36 6.48 4.72
N ASP A 18 -11.28 6.85 5.42
CA ASP A 18 -11.07 6.43 6.81
C ASP A 18 -12.12 7.02 7.78
N ASN A 19 -12.54 6.21 8.76
CA ASN A 19 -13.37 6.60 9.92
C ASN A 19 -14.88 6.86 9.67
N LEU A 20 -15.53 6.11 8.79
CA LEU A 20 -17.00 6.14 8.60
C LEU A 20 -17.83 5.49 9.74
N GLY A 21 -17.21 5.12 10.87
CA GLY A 21 -17.93 4.49 11.98
C GLY A 21 -18.25 3.00 11.80
N VAL A 22 -17.73 2.38 10.75
CA VAL A 22 -17.69 0.92 10.54
C VAL A 22 -16.24 0.50 10.28
N PRO A 23 -15.74 -0.56 10.94
CA PRO A 23 -14.40 -1.08 10.68
C PRO A 23 -14.40 -1.79 9.33
N VAL A 24 -14.05 -1.04 8.28
CA VAL A 24 -13.92 -1.53 6.90
C VAL A 24 -12.46 -1.55 6.43
N ASP A 25 -11.52 -1.32 7.34
CA ASP A 25 -10.10 -1.20 7.01
C ASP A 25 -9.22 -1.99 7.97
N TRP A 26 -8.07 -2.43 7.47
CA TRP A 26 -7.13 -3.26 8.23
C TRP A 26 -6.53 -2.48 9.40
N VAL A 27 -6.25 -1.19 9.18
CA VAL A 27 -5.83 -0.24 10.20
C VAL A 27 -6.35 1.16 9.89
N ALA A 28 -7.20 1.69 10.75
CA ALA A 28 -7.80 3.00 10.55
C ALA A 28 -6.84 4.15 10.83
N GLY A 29 -7.06 5.25 10.11
CA GLY A 29 -6.50 6.56 10.44
C GLY A 29 -5.57 7.06 9.33
N THR A 30 -5.84 8.31 8.92
CA THR A 30 -5.09 8.94 7.85
C THR A 30 -4.00 9.87 8.40
N MET A 31 -2.78 9.68 7.92
CA MET A 31 -1.63 10.52 8.25
C MET A 31 -1.72 11.91 7.58
N ALA A 32 -2.63 12.10 6.61
CA ALA A 32 -2.93 13.42 6.04
C ALA A 32 -3.68 14.33 7.03
N ARG A 33 -4.41 13.76 8.00
CA ARG A 33 -5.16 14.52 9.02
C ARG A 33 -4.39 14.52 10.33
N LYS A 34 -3.95 15.69 10.79
CA LYS A 34 -3.12 15.87 12.00
C LYS A 34 -3.65 15.15 13.26
N THR A 35 -4.97 15.13 13.45
CA THR A 35 -5.59 14.47 14.61
C THR A 35 -5.46 12.95 14.57
N ASP A 36 -5.54 12.33 13.39
CA ASP A 36 -5.31 10.90 13.23
C ASP A 36 -3.84 10.56 13.23
N ALA A 37 -3.05 11.38 12.54
CA ALA A 37 -1.61 11.21 12.41
C ALA A 37 -0.90 11.09 13.77
N THR A 38 -1.49 11.60 14.86
CA THR A 38 -0.93 11.53 16.22
C THR A 38 -1.73 10.65 17.18
N ASN A 39 -2.78 9.98 16.71
CA ASN A 39 -3.69 9.20 17.54
C ASN A 39 -3.48 7.69 17.37
N ALA A 40 -2.55 7.14 18.16
CA ALA A 40 -2.21 5.72 18.14
C ALA A 40 -3.39 4.80 18.55
N ALA A 41 -4.41 5.34 19.23
CA ALA A 41 -5.56 4.54 19.65
C ALA A 41 -6.38 4.03 18.45
N LEU A 42 -6.42 4.78 17.34
CA LEU A 42 -7.14 4.35 16.12
C LEU A 42 -6.62 3.02 15.59
N LEU A 43 -5.29 2.81 15.65
CA LEU A 43 -4.62 1.64 15.09
C LEU A 43 -4.94 0.33 15.84
N VAL A 44 -5.43 0.45 17.08
CA VAL A 44 -5.68 -0.67 17.99
C VAL A 44 -7.11 -0.66 18.56
N ASP A 45 -7.98 0.21 18.03
CA ASP A 45 -9.40 0.24 18.38
C ASP A 45 -10.14 -0.78 17.50
N PRO A 46 -10.73 -1.86 18.09
CA PRO A 46 -11.44 -2.89 17.33
C PRO A 46 -12.73 -2.41 16.66
N THR A 47 -13.23 -1.22 17.01
CA THR A 47 -14.36 -0.58 16.30
C THR A 47 -13.93 0.20 15.06
N LYS A 48 -12.61 0.35 14.85
CA LYS A 48 -12.01 1.13 13.76
C LYS A 48 -11.10 0.27 12.88
N SER A 49 -10.27 -0.58 13.47
CA SER A 49 -9.22 -1.34 12.80
C SER A 49 -9.47 -2.84 12.92
N LEU A 50 -9.57 -3.54 11.78
CA LEU A 50 -9.88 -4.97 11.74
C LEU A 50 -8.77 -5.85 12.33
N LEU A 51 -7.51 -5.40 12.29
CA LEU A 51 -6.40 -6.15 12.88
C LEU A 51 -6.23 -5.92 14.39
N ALA A 52 -6.92 -4.94 15.00
CA ALA A 52 -6.75 -4.61 16.42
C ALA A 52 -6.86 -5.81 17.40
N PRO A 53 -7.74 -6.82 17.19
CA PRO A 53 -7.78 -8.01 18.04
C PRO A 53 -6.49 -8.84 18.03
N TYR A 54 -5.73 -8.79 16.93
CA TYR A 54 -4.49 -9.53 16.70
C TYR A 54 -3.23 -8.70 16.95
N ALA A 55 -3.28 -7.42 16.58
CA ALA A 55 -2.21 -6.45 16.59
C ALA A 55 -2.49 -5.35 17.62
N LYS A 56 -2.21 -5.65 18.89
CA LYS A 56 -2.60 -4.79 20.03
C LYS A 56 -1.60 -3.68 20.36
N ALA A 57 -0.41 -3.72 19.78
CA ALA A 57 0.64 -2.74 20.01
C ALA A 57 0.72 -1.78 18.83
N ALA A 58 0.29 -0.53 19.01
CA ALA A 58 0.30 0.48 17.95
C ALA A 58 1.70 0.70 17.33
N ALA A 59 2.77 0.48 18.10
CA ALA A 59 4.14 0.65 17.65
C ALA A 59 4.54 -0.27 16.47
N ILE A 60 3.83 -1.38 16.22
CA ILE A 60 4.16 -2.28 15.10
C ILE A 60 3.84 -1.67 13.72
N TYR A 61 3.00 -0.63 13.68
CA TYR A 61 2.60 0.04 12.43
C TYR A 61 3.56 1.18 12.04
N LYS A 62 4.62 1.40 12.82
CA LYS A 62 5.59 2.49 12.59
C LYS A 62 7.01 1.94 12.51
N CYS A 63 7.67 2.26 11.41
CA CYS A 63 9.09 2.03 11.23
C CYS A 63 9.89 2.89 12.22
N PRO A 64 10.85 2.32 12.98
CA PRO A 64 11.72 3.09 13.87
C PRO A 64 12.54 4.18 13.14
N GLY A 65 12.80 4.01 11.84
CA GLY A 65 13.49 5.01 11.01
C GLY A 65 12.62 6.19 10.58
N ASP A 66 11.29 6.12 10.77
CA ASP A 66 10.41 7.28 10.62
C ASP A 66 10.41 8.13 11.90
N HIS A 67 11.21 9.19 11.90
CA HIS A 67 11.35 10.10 13.05
C HIS A 67 10.23 11.14 13.16
N THR A 68 9.15 11.03 12.39
CA THR A 68 8.02 11.95 12.46
C THR A 68 7.09 11.64 13.62
N ARG A 69 6.13 12.54 13.85
CA ARG A 69 5.03 12.34 14.81
C ARG A 69 3.91 11.44 14.28
N ASN A 70 3.98 10.99 13.02
CA ASN A 70 2.99 10.08 12.46
C ASN A 70 2.97 8.79 13.28
N VAL A 71 1.80 8.27 13.64
CA VAL A 71 1.68 7.02 14.41
C VAL A 71 1.80 5.77 13.55
N ARG A 72 1.77 5.93 12.23
CA ARG A 72 1.93 4.86 11.24
C ARG A 72 2.86 5.32 10.11
N SER A 73 3.64 4.38 9.58
CA SER A 73 4.48 4.56 8.39
C SER A 73 4.43 3.35 7.46
N VAL A 74 3.39 2.52 7.58
CA VAL A 74 3.22 1.27 6.84
C VAL A 74 1.88 1.32 6.12
N SER A 75 1.86 0.91 4.85
CA SER A 75 0.66 0.82 4.02
C SER A 75 0.56 -0.58 3.39
N MET A 76 -0.65 -0.99 3.02
CA MET A 76 -0.93 -2.30 2.45
C MET A 76 -1.11 -2.20 0.94
N ASN A 77 -0.57 -3.17 0.20
CA ASN A 77 -0.75 -3.33 -1.23
C ASN A 77 -2.22 -3.15 -1.63
N CYS A 78 -2.47 -2.24 -2.58
CA CYS A 78 -3.77 -1.95 -3.18
C CYS A 78 -4.56 -3.16 -3.73
N ARG A 79 -3.94 -4.34 -3.81
CA ARG A 79 -4.54 -5.59 -4.31
C ARG A 79 -5.08 -6.52 -3.24
N MET A 80 -4.80 -6.25 -1.96
CA MET A 80 -5.25 -7.06 -0.83
C MET A 80 -6.63 -6.59 -0.40
N ASP A 81 -7.66 -7.38 -0.71
CA ASP A 81 -9.09 -7.13 -0.43
C ASP A 81 -9.50 -5.63 -0.49
N PRO A 82 -9.33 -4.97 -1.65
CA PRO A 82 -9.51 -3.54 -1.73
C PRO A 82 -10.98 -3.16 -1.61
N VAL A 83 -11.26 -2.21 -0.71
CA VAL A 83 -12.58 -1.60 -0.54
C VAL A 83 -12.53 -0.18 -1.09
N ARG A 84 -13.33 0.08 -2.13
CA ARG A 84 -13.46 1.39 -2.76
C ARG A 84 -14.94 1.70 -3.00
N PRO A 85 -15.58 2.52 -2.14
CA PRO A 85 -17.00 2.82 -2.26
C PRO A 85 -17.41 3.48 -3.58
N LEU A 86 -16.48 4.15 -4.27
CA LEU A 86 -16.68 4.75 -5.59
C LEU A 86 -16.32 3.81 -6.76
N GLY A 87 -15.95 2.56 -6.47
CA GLY A 87 -15.44 1.59 -7.43
C GLY A 87 -13.91 1.70 -7.64
N PRO A 88 -13.24 0.61 -8.07
CA PRO A 88 -11.82 0.66 -8.35
C PRO A 88 -11.55 1.46 -9.63
N PRO A 89 -10.62 2.42 -9.63
CA PRO A 89 -10.24 3.07 -10.86
C PRO A 89 -9.55 2.04 -11.77
N SER A 90 -9.82 2.15 -13.07
CA SER A 90 -9.40 1.17 -14.08
C SER A 90 -7.89 0.98 -14.16
N TRP A 91 -7.11 2.00 -13.78
CA TRP A 91 -5.66 1.94 -13.73
C TRP A 91 -5.12 0.91 -12.73
N VAL A 92 -5.82 0.67 -11.61
CA VAL A 92 -5.42 -0.39 -10.65
C VAL A 92 -5.48 -1.73 -11.39
N GLY A 93 -6.47 -1.94 -12.25
CA GLY A 93 -6.61 -3.16 -13.06
C GLY A 93 -5.69 -3.24 -14.28
N GLY A 94 -4.91 -2.20 -14.57
CA GLY A 94 -4.06 -2.10 -15.76
C GLY A 94 -4.82 -2.01 -17.08
N TYR A 95 -6.00 -1.39 -17.07
CA TYR A 95 -6.86 -1.13 -18.24
C TYR A 95 -6.94 -2.28 -19.25
N GLY A 96 -7.78 -3.28 -18.96
CA GLY A 96 -7.98 -4.43 -19.85
C GLY A 96 -6.87 -5.49 -19.81
N THR A 97 -5.71 -5.20 -19.22
CA THR A 97 -4.65 -6.22 -19.01
C THR A 97 -5.05 -7.29 -17.99
N ASN A 98 -6.06 -7.00 -17.15
CA ASN A 98 -6.72 -7.92 -16.21
C ASN A 98 -5.75 -8.56 -15.19
N TYR A 99 -5.09 -7.70 -14.42
CA TYR A 99 -4.26 -8.12 -13.29
C TYR A 99 -5.08 -8.65 -12.10
N ALA A 100 -4.49 -9.53 -11.30
CA ALA A 100 -5.13 -10.15 -10.15
C ALA A 100 -5.40 -9.18 -9.00
N THR A 101 -6.57 -9.35 -8.39
CA THR A 101 -6.94 -8.76 -7.09
C THR A 101 -7.24 -9.92 -6.17
N PHE A 102 -6.75 -9.86 -4.94
CA PHE A 102 -6.77 -10.96 -3.99
C PHE A 102 -7.83 -10.66 -2.93
N TYR A 103 -8.83 -11.53 -2.79
CA TYR A 103 -9.85 -11.45 -1.73
C TYR A 103 -9.62 -12.53 -0.68
N LYS A 104 -8.93 -13.61 -1.04
CA LYS A 104 -8.57 -14.72 -0.17
C LYS A 104 -7.09 -15.05 -0.27
N LEU A 105 -6.55 -15.70 0.76
CA LEU A 105 -5.18 -16.24 0.73
C LEU A 105 -4.96 -17.15 -0.48
N THR A 106 -5.96 -17.99 -0.81
CA THR A 106 -5.90 -18.92 -1.95
C THR A 106 -5.91 -18.24 -3.31
N ASP A 107 -6.23 -16.94 -3.39
CA ASP A 107 -6.17 -16.20 -4.64
C ASP A 107 -4.72 -15.88 -5.02
N ILE A 108 -3.77 -15.94 -4.07
CA ILE A 108 -2.36 -15.61 -4.24
C ILE A 108 -1.59 -16.86 -4.69
N GLN A 109 -1.30 -16.96 -5.99
CA GLN A 109 -0.62 -18.13 -6.57
C GLN A 109 0.87 -18.22 -6.22
N SER A 110 1.53 -17.08 -5.96
CA SER A 110 2.96 -17.02 -5.67
C SER A 110 3.24 -16.18 -4.43
N PRO A 111 2.93 -16.68 -3.22
CA PRO A 111 2.95 -15.87 -2.00
C PRO A 111 4.29 -15.18 -1.71
N ALA A 112 5.41 -15.85 -1.98
CA ALA A 112 6.75 -15.29 -1.82
C ALA A 112 7.07 -14.12 -2.77
N ASN A 113 6.29 -13.91 -3.83
CA ASN A 113 6.52 -12.82 -4.78
C ASN A 113 5.49 -11.69 -4.64
N ILE A 114 4.50 -11.84 -3.76
CA ILE A 114 3.44 -10.83 -3.61
C ILE A 114 3.62 -10.08 -2.31
N LEU A 115 3.90 -8.78 -2.44
CA LEU A 115 4.03 -7.87 -1.32
C LEU A 115 2.67 -7.66 -0.64
N VAL A 116 2.67 -7.61 0.69
CA VAL A 116 1.47 -7.38 1.52
C VAL A 116 1.52 -5.98 2.10
N THR A 117 2.55 -5.66 2.88
CA THR A 117 2.76 -4.32 3.44
C THR A 117 4.17 -3.82 3.15
N LEU A 118 4.33 -2.51 3.13
CA LEU A 118 5.63 -1.87 3.05
C LEU A 118 5.66 -0.57 3.85
N ASP A 119 6.87 -0.14 4.19
CA ASP A 119 7.05 1.21 4.71
C ASP A 119 6.70 2.24 3.62
N GLU A 120 5.80 3.17 3.94
CA GLU A 120 5.46 4.30 3.08
C GLU A 120 6.09 5.58 3.63
N ARG A 121 6.60 6.42 2.73
CA ARG A 121 7.29 7.65 3.13
C ARG A 121 6.34 8.66 3.76
N ARG A 122 6.85 9.40 4.74
CA ARG A 122 6.12 10.38 5.56
C ARG A 122 5.44 11.52 4.79
N ASP A 123 5.91 11.82 3.60
CA ASP A 123 5.47 12.89 2.70
C ASP A 123 4.61 12.37 1.54
N SER A 124 4.32 11.07 1.51
CA SER A 124 3.35 10.40 0.64
C SER A 124 2.16 9.89 1.45
N ILE A 125 2.45 9.26 2.59
CA ILE A 125 1.49 8.51 3.38
C ILE A 125 0.27 9.34 3.77
N ASN A 126 -0.88 8.84 3.35
CA ASN A 126 -2.20 9.37 3.65
C ASN A 126 -2.97 8.28 4.42
N ASP A 127 -3.75 7.44 3.77
CA ASP A 127 -4.45 6.30 4.37
C ASP A 127 -3.54 5.05 4.41
N ALA A 128 -4.13 3.88 4.68
CA ALA A 128 -3.41 2.63 4.83
C ALA A 128 -3.28 1.83 3.54
N TYR A 129 -3.55 2.46 2.40
CA TYR A 129 -3.66 1.85 1.08
C TYR A 129 -2.51 2.33 0.19
N PHE A 130 -1.62 1.41 -0.19
CA PHE A 130 -0.50 1.72 -1.08
C PHE A 130 -0.89 1.51 -2.55
N ALA A 131 -1.18 2.60 -3.25
CA ALA A 131 -1.61 2.64 -4.63
C ALA A 131 -0.46 2.44 -5.63
N ILE A 132 -0.65 1.46 -6.53
CA ILE A 132 0.26 1.19 -7.65
C ILE A 132 -0.54 1.27 -8.95
N ASP A 133 -0.12 2.16 -9.85
CA ASP A 133 -0.72 2.27 -11.18
C ASP A 133 -0.19 1.17 -12.10
N MET A 134 -1.07 0.25 -12.50
CA MET A 134 -0.73 -0.89 -13.34
C MET A 134 -0.97 -0.63 -14.82
N SER A 135 -1.50 0.56 -15.15
CA SER A 135 -1.72 1.05 -16.51
C SER A 135 -0.64 2.04 -16.94
N ASN A 136 -0.02 2.74 -15.99
CA ASN A 136 1.00 3.77 -16.20
C ASN A 136 0.58 4.90 -17.16
N THR A 137 -0.72 5.23 -17.20
CA THR A 137 -1.22 6.30 -18.07
C THR A 137 -1.45 7.61 -17.34
N GLY A 138 -1.39 7.60 -16.00
CA GLY A 138 -1.68 8.78 -15.18
C GLY A 138 -3.11 9.29 -15.28
N THR A 139 -4.03 8.47 -15.80
CA THR A 139 -5.46 8.80 -15.94
C THR A 139 -6.31 7.82 -15.11
N PRO A 140 -7.42 8.28 -14.49
CA PRO A 140 -8.36 7.40 -13.77
C PRO A 140 -8.82 6.19 -14.59
N GLU A 141 -9.00 6.38 -15.89
CA GLU A 141 -9.46 5.36 -16.83
C GLU A 141 -8.36 4.36 -17.21
N GLY A 142 -7.08 4.67 -16.97
CA GLY A 142 -5.97 3.81 -17.37
C GLY A 142 -5.76 3.72 -18.88
N ASN A 143 -6.42 4.58 -19.67
CA ASN A 143 -6.34 4.58 -21.12
C ASN A 143 -5.17 5.45 -21.63
N GLY A 144 -4.47 4.98 -22.66
CA GLY A 144 -3.37 5.72 -23.28
C GLY A 144 -2.06 4.94 -23.35
N ASN A 145 -0.95 5.66 -23.55
CA ASN A 145 0.37 5.07 -23.63
C ASN A 145 0.87 4.72 -22.21
N PRO A 146 1.19 3.45 -21.91
CA PRO A 146 1.62 3.01 -20.57
C PRO A 146 3.06 3.41 -20.24
N ARG A 147 3.67 4.33 -20.99
CA ARG A 147 5.02 4.82 -20.74
C ARG A 147 5.08 6.34 -20.89
N PRO A 148 5.80 7.03 -19.99
CA PRO A 148 6.63 6.47 -18.90
C PRO A 148 5.81 5.92 -17.71
N TYR A 149 6.47 5.24 -16.77
CA TYR A 149 5.83 4.73 -15.55
C TYR A 149 5.18 5.86 -14.74
N TYR A 150 4.22 5.50 -13.88
CA TYR A 150 3.47 6.45 -13.06
C TYR A 150 3.48 6.04 -11.59
N ILE A 151 3.97 6.92 -10.71
CA ILE A 151 4.00 6.69 -9.26
C ILE A 151 2.90 7.51 -8.57
N ILE A 152 2.16 6.85 -7.69
CA ILE A 152 1.08 7.47 -6.90
C ILE A 152 1.59 7.63 -5.47
N ASP A 153 1.79 6.50 -4.80
CA ASP A 153 2.35 6.44 -3.45
C ASP A 153 3.79 5.97 -3.52
N TYR A 154 4.58 6.48 -2.59
CA TYR A 154 6.02 6.31 -2.64
C TYR A 154 6.50 5.47 -1.46
N PRO A 155 7.33 4.44 -1.71
CA PRO A 155 7.88 3.66 -0.63
C PRO A 155 8.84 4.52 0.22
N ALA A 156 8.98 4.15 1.48
CA ALA A 156 9.94 4.80 2.36
C ALA A 156 11.38 4.36 2.08
N SER A 157 12.31 5.26 2.34
CA SER A 157 13.75 5.03 2.19
C SER A 157 14.53 5.15 3.52
N TYR A 158 13.87 4.86 4.64
CA TYR A 158 14.39 5.04 5.99
C TYR A 158 15.61 4.17 6.33
N HIS A 159 15.86 3.10 5.56
CA HIS A 159 16.96 2.15 5.76
C HIS A 159 18.03 2.31 4.68
N SER A 160 18.83 3.37 4.77
CA SER A 160 19.94 3.66 3.83
C SER A 160 19.51 3.69 2.35
N GLY A 161 18.36 4.29 2.08
CA GLY A 161 17.78 4.33 0.73
C GLY A 161 16.79 3.20 0.45
N GLY A 162 16.51 2.32 1.42
CA GLY A 162 15.51 1.26 1.31
C GLY A 162 14.40 1.31 2.36
N GLY A 163 13.39 0.47 2.18
CA GLY A 163 12.26 0.29 3.09
C GLY A 163 11.99 -1.19 3.36
N ASN A 164 11.30 -1.50 4.46
CA ASN A 164 10.87 -2.87 4.70
C ASN A 164 9.69 -3.22 3.80
N VAL A 165 9.70 -4.42 3.23
CA VAL A 165 8.60 -4.99 2.45
C VAL A 165 8.29 -6.39 2.97
N SER A 166 7.03 -6.64 3.30
CA SER A 166 6.55 -7.96 3.70
C SER A 166 5.86 -8.67 2.55
N PHE A 167 5.93 -10.00 2.53
CA PHE A 167 5.35 -10.84 1.49
C PHE A 167 4.31 -11.81 2.03
N ALA A 168 3.47 -12.32 1.13
CA ALA A 168 2.30 -13.13 1.49
C ALA A 168 2.65 -14.52 2.05
N ASP A 169 3.88 -15.01 1.88
CA ASP A 169 4.38 -16.20 2.60
C ASP A 169 4.88 -15.89 4.03
N GLY A 170 4.91 -14.61 4.42
CA GLY A 170 5.30 -14.14 5.74
C GLY A 170 6.75 -13.68 5.89
N HIS A 171 7.59 -13.75 4.84
CA HIS A 171 8.94 -13.19 4.93
C HIS A 171 8.94 -11.66 4.77
N VAL A 172 10.05 -11.05 5.15
CA VAL A 172 10.29 -9.60 5.04
C VAL A 172 11.68 -9.38 4.46
N GLU A 173 11.82 -8.39 3.59
CA GLU A 173 13.11 -7.93 3.08
C GLU A 173 13.27 -6.42 3.25
N ILE A 174 14.52 -5.95 3.22
CA ILE A 174 14.82 -4.53 3.00
C ILE A 174 15.06 -4.35 1.50
N HIS A 175 14.16 -3.65 0.83
CA HIS A 175 14.29 -3.34 -0.59
C HIS A 175 14.92 -1.96 -0.76
N ARG A 176 16.03 -1.87 -1.52
CA ARG A 176 16.72 -0.60 -1.78
C ARG A 176 16.25 0.02 -3.10
N TRP A 177 15.73 1.23 -3.02
CA TRP A 177 15.26 2.00 -4.17
C TRP A 177 16.44 2.60 -4.95
N LEU A 178 16.47 2.38 -6.25
CA LEU A 178 17.54 2.74 -7.15
C LEU A 178 17.28 4.06 -7.89
N GLU A 179 16.02 4.38 -8.13
CA GLU A 179 15.63 5.47 -9.01
C GLU A 179 15.41 6.77 -8.22
N PRO A 180 16.03 7.90 -8.63
CA PRO A 180 15.79 9.20 -7.99
C PRO A 180 14.33 9.65 -8.02
N THR A 181 13.56 9.16 -8.99
CA THR A 181 12.12 9.41 -9.12
C THR A 181 11.28 8.62 -8.13
N THR A 182 11.77 7.48 -7.62
CA THR A 182 11.10 6.66 -6.61
C THR A 182 11.62 6.97 -5.20
N ASN A 183 12.88 7.41 -5.10
CA ASN A 183 13.50 7.88 -3.86
C ASN A 183 13.97 9.35 -3.96
N PRO A 184 13.07 10.31 -4.22
CA PRO A 184 13.43 11.73 -4.16
C PRO A 184 13.68 12.14 -2.71
N HIS A 185 14.38 13.27 -2.52
CA HIS A 185 14.66 13.85 -1.20
C HIS A 185 13.40 13.88 -0.31
N LEU A 186 13.58 13.59 0.98
CA LEU A 186 12.47 13.60 1.94
C LEU A 186 11.82 14.99 2.01
N GLY A 187 10.50 15.03 1.91
CA GLY A 187 9.70 16.26 1.83
C GLY A 187 9.43 16.77 0.41
N THR A 188 9.95 16.10 -0.62
CA THR A 188 9.78 16.53 -2.03
C THR A 188 9.01 15.53 -2.89
N ALA A 189 8.48 14.44 -2.31
CA ALA A 189 7.60 13.54 -3.06
C ALA A 189 6.37 14.29 -3.57
N GLN A 190 5.96 13.97 -4.78
CA GLN A 190 4.78 14.52 -5.40
C GLN A 190 3.94 13.32 -5.85
N ALA A 191 2.81 13.12 -5.19
CA ALA A 191 1.85 12.10 -5.60
C ALA A 191 1.49 12.29 -7.08
N ARG A 192 1.14 11.20 -7.75
CA ARG A 192 0.59 11.23 -9.12
C ARG A 192 1.56 11.84 -10.14
N LYS A 193 2.74 11.25 -10.24
CA LYS A 193 3.85 11.77 -11.05
C LYS A 193 4.36 10.73 -12.04
N TYR A 194 4.63 11.18 -13.26
CA TYR A 194 5.37 10.37 -14.23
C TYR A 194 6.83 10.22 -13.80
N THR A 195 7.33 9.00 -13.91
CA THR A 195 8.75 8.68 -13.69
C THR A 195 9.45 8.40 -15.01
N SER A 196 10.55 7.65 -15.03
CA SER A 196 11.22 7.28 -16.28
C SER A 196 10.54 6.08 -16.94
N ALA A 197 10.70 5.92 -18.27
CA ALA A 197 10.20 4.74 -18.97
C ALA A 197 10.96 3.45 -18.61
N THR A 198 12.05 3.54 -17.83
CA THR A 198 12.91 2.43 -17.41
C THR A 198 13.05 2.38 -15.90
N ASP A 199 12.10 2.95 -15.16
CA ASP A 199 12.13 3.02 -13.70
C ASP A 199 12.08 1.60 -13.11
N ARG A 200 13.21 1.15 -12.58
CA ARG A 200 13.38 -0.21 -12.06
C ARG A 200 12.58 -0.42 -10.79
N ASP A 201 12.37 0.62 -10.00
CA ASP A 201 11.68 0.51 -8.72
C ASP A 201 10.17 0.42 -8.93
N VAL A 202 9.60 1.26 -9.82
CA VAL A 202 8.17 1.15 -10.16
C VAL A 202 7.89 -0.18 -10.85
N SER A 203 8.74 -0.60 -11.78
CA SER A 203 8.61 -1.94 -12.40
C SER A 203 8.69 -3.07 -11.37
N TRP A 204 9.51 -2.93 -10.32
CA TRP A 204 9.60 -3.92 -9.25
C TRP A 204 8.33 -3.93 -8.40
N LEU A 205 7.81 -2.75 -8.01
CA LEU A 205 6.56 -2.61 -7.26
C LEU A 205 5.38 -3.24 -8.02
N GLU A 206 5.25 -2.97 -9.32
CA GLU A 206 4.21 -3.60 -10.15
C GLU A 206 4.32 -5.13 -10.15
N ALA A 207 5.54 -5.66 -10.37
CA ALA A 207 5.81 -7.10 -10.45
C ALA A 207 5.55 -7.84 -9.13
N HIS A 208 5.67 -7.16 -7.99
CA HIS A 208 5.41 -7.73 -6.67
C HIS A 208 4.04 -7.34 -6.10
N SER A 209 3.29 -6.45 -6.77
CA SER A 209 1.93 -6.10 -6.33
C SER A 209 0.90 -7.15 -6.75
N THR A 210 1.10 -7.78 -7.91
CA THR A 210 0.11 -8.63 -8.58
C THR A 210 0.75 -9.42 -9.72
N TYR A 211 -0.06 -10.22 -10.41
CA TYR A 211 0.26 -10.83 -11.69
C TYR A 211 -0.92 -10.77 -12.65
N ARG A 212 -0.65 -10.92 -13.94
CA ARG A 212 -1.69 -10.99 -14.97
C ARG A 212 -2.51 -12.27 -14.81
N LYS A 213 -3.84 -12.19 -14.83
CA LYS A 213 -4.70 -13.39 -14.89
C LYS A 213 -4.52 -14.06 -16.26
N ARG A 214 -4.39 -15.38 -16.25
CA ARG A 214 -4.35 -16.21 -17.47
C ARG A 214 -5.70 -16.25 -18.14
#